data_AF-A0A524EBF3-F1
#
_entry.id   AF-A0A524EBF3-F1
#
_cell.length_a   1.000
_cell.length_b   1.000
_cell.length_c   1.000
_cell.angle_alpha   90.00
_cell.angle_beta   90.00
_cell.angle_gamma   90.00
#
_symmetry.space_group_name_H-M   'P 1'
#
loop_
_entity.id
_entity.type
_entity.pdbx_description
1 polymer ?
#
loop_
_entity_poly.entity_id
_entity_poly.type
_entity_poly.pdbx_seq_one_letter_code
_entity_poly.pdbx_strand_id
1 'polypeptide(L)'
;MKYKYVLIVYILILIIFVAVIPSARASNYKIGADEGDEFIWKCNVYNKNEIEDILGKGWNDEGLFEKLELGARMRWRVIDTYDDAKLYSSESKHNETAFTIKFAKWFWTYNEKWGDRDSVDELSHFKNPEDYSEDLIFFQFAPVWLPLPLGDYLKKIDLYKGYTIDARVLPSITCKIEKNDIDDDYPKEIIKIVAMYNDKGILTSYKLYINDHQVLIDISLESFITINFLLLSIFSTIIYFGILYFIYKGLKS
;
A
#
# COMPACT_ATOMS: atom_id res chain seq x y z
N MET A 1 -39.97 26.55 -23.27
CA MET A 1 -39.15 26.50 -22.02
C MET A 1 -38.40 25.19 -21.84
N LYS A 2 -39.03 24.01 -21.97
CA LYS A 2 -38.39 22.70 -21.69
C LYS A 2 -37.07 22.43 -22.43
N TYR A 3 -36.96 22.76 -23.71
CA TYR A 3 -35.73 22.50 -24.50
C TYR A 3 -34.51 23.35 -24.10
N LYS A 4 -34.71 24.57 -23.58
CA LYS A 4 -33.62 25.44 -23.11
C LYS A 4 -32.96 24.87 -21.85
N TYR A 5 -33.76 24.32 -20.93
CA TYR A 5 -33.24 23.70 -19.71
C TYR A 5 -32.48 22.40 -20.02
N VAL A 6 -32.95 21.59 -20.97
CA VAL A 6 -32.25 20.37 -21.41
C VAL A 6 -30.89 20.70 -22.04
N LEU A 7 -30.82 21.74 -22.87
CA LEU A 7 -29.57 22.19 -23.48
C LEU A 7 -28.55 22.70 -22.44
N ILE A 8 -29.02 23.47 -21.45
CA ILE A 8 -28.17 23.97 -20.36
C ILE A 8 -27.62 22.81 -19.53
N VAL A 9 -28.43 21.82 -19.19
CA VAL A 9 -28.00 20.62 -18.46
C VAL A 9 -26.97 19.82 -19.27
N TYR A 10 -27.18 19.66 -20.58
CA TYR A 10 -26.25 18.95 -21.44
C TYR A 10 -24.88 19.66 -21.53
N ILE A 11 -24.88 20.98 -21.67
CA ILE A 11 -23.65 21.79 -21.66
C ILE A 11 -22.94 21.70 -20.31
N LEU A 12 -23.69 21.71 -19.20
CA LEU A 12 -23.13 21.54 -17.86
C LEU A 12 -22.46 20.17 -17.69
N ILE A 13 -23.12 19.10 -18.15
CA ILE A 13 -22.57 17.74 -18.13
C ILE A 13 -21.30 17.66 -18.98
N LEU A 14 -21.28 18.32 -20.15
CA LEU A 14 -20.13 18.30 -21.04
C LEU A 14 -18.94 19.10 -20.48
N ILE A 15 -19.20 20.23 -19.80
CA ILE A 15 -18.17 20.99 -19.07
C ILE A 15 -17.61 20.16 -17.92
N ILE A 16 -18.47 19.45 -17.17
CA ILE A 16 -18.03 18.52 -16.12
C ILE A 16 -17.18 17.41 -16.74
N PHE A 17 -17.61 16.82 -17.87
CA PHE A 17 -16.86 15.77 -18.54
C PHE A 17 -15.48 16.24 -18.98
N VAL A 18 -15.38 17.42 -19.60
CA VAL A 18 -14.11 18.01 -20.05
C VAL A 18 -13.22 18.41 -18.86
N ALA A 19 -13.80 18.93 -17.77
CA ALA A 19 -13.07 19.25 -16.55
C ALA A 19 -12.56 18.00 -15.82
N VAL A 20 -13.18 16.85 -16.04
CA VAL A 20 -12.81 15.55 -15.47
C VAL A 20 -11.84 14.78 -16.37
N ILE A 21 -11.57 15.22 -17.62
CA ILE A 21 -10.51 14.63 -18.44
C ILE A 21 -9.18 14.87 -17.72
N PRO A 22 -8.47 13.81 -17.28
CA PRO A 22 -7.18 13.97 -16.62
C PRO A 22 -6.23 14.67 -17.59
N SER A 23 -5.75 15.85 -17.22
CA SER A 23 -4.62 16.45 -17.96
C SER A 23 -3.44 15.48 -17.87
N ALA A 24 -2.97 15.00 -19.03
CA ALA A 24 -1.76 14.21 -19.14
C ALA A 24 -0.56 15.08 -18.75
N ARG A 25 -0.33 15.23 -17.45
CA ARG A 25 0.90 15.78 -16.90
C ARG A 25 1.91 14.64 -16.89
N ALA A 26 3.16 14.96 -17.25
CA ALA A 26 4.28 14.10 -16.87
C ALA A 26 4.13 13.79 -15.38
N SER A 27 3.97 12.51 -15.03
CA SER A 27 3.66 12.14 -13.64
C SER A 27 4.90 12.41 -12.80
N ASN A 28 4.88 13.50 -12.05
CA ASN A 28 5.83 13.65 -10.95
C ASN A 28 5.45 12.58 -9.92
N TYR A 29 6.34 11.63 -9.70
CA TYR A 29 6.11 10.63 -8.66
C TYR A 29 6.06 11.32 -7.28
N LYS A 30 5.33 10.74 -6.34
CA LYS A 30 5.23 11.25 -4.97
C LYS A 30 4.86 10.15 -3.98
N ILE A 31 5.05 10.40 -2.68
CA ILE A 31 4.57 9.51 -1.62
C ILE A 31 3.04 9.65 -1.47
N GLY A 32 2.36 8.53 -1.24
CA GLY A 32 0.90 8.44 -1.04
C GLY A 32 0.43 8.51 0.40
N ALA A 33 1.29 8.96 1.32
CA ALA A 33 1.04 9.07 2.75
C ALA A 33 1.45 10.45 3.24
N ASP A 34 0.66 11.00 4.18
CA ASP A 34 0.88 12.31 4.78
C ASP A 34 1.40 12.17 6.22
N GLU A 35 2.03 13.23 6.75
CA GLU A 35 2.43 13.29 8.15
C GLU A 35 1.22 13.03 9.07
N GLY A 36 1.40 12.12 10.04
CA GLY A 36 0.37 11.73 10.99
C GLY A 36 -0.55 10.60 10.52
N ASP A 37 -0.45 10.15 9.27
CA ASP A 37 -1.18 8.97 8.81
C ASP A 37 -0.81 7.73 9.64
N GLU A 38 -1.82 6.92 9.95
CA GLU A 38 -1.67 5.68 10.71
C GLU A 38 -2.08 4.46 9.89
N PHE A 39 -1.27 3.42 9.97
CA PHE A 39 -1.48 2.16 9.30
C PHE A 39 -1.35 1.03 10.30
N ILE A 40 -2.38 0.19 10.39
CA ILE A 40 -2.42 -0.93 11.31
C ILE A 40 -2.58 -2.20 10.49
N TRP A 41 -1.63 -3.12 10.63
CA TRP A 41 -1.70 -4.44 10.03
C TRP A 41 -2.02 -5.48 11.09
N LYS A 42 -2.74 -6.53 10.68
CA LYS A 42 -3.06 -7.71 11.49
C LYS A 42 -2.46 -8.95 10.86
N CYS A 43 -1.84 -9.78 11.68
CA CYS A 43 -1.37 -11.09 11.28
C CYS A 43 -2.51 -12.11 11.44
N ASN A 44 -3.04 -12.62 10.34
CA ASN A 44 -4.15 -13.58 10.32
C ASN A 44 -3.67 -15.03 10.36
N VAL A 45 -2.51 -15.31 9.76
CA VAL A 45 -1.86 -16.62 9.72
C VAL A 45 -0.38 -16.43 9.96
N TYR A 46 0.21 -17.24 10.82
CA TYR A 46 1.65 -17.33 11.00
C TYR A 46 2.04 -18.71 11.54
N ASN A 47 2.68 -19.53 10.69
CA ASN A 47 3.25 -20.81 11.09
C ASN A 47 4.76 -20.68 11.35
N LYS A 48 5.12 -20.23 12.55
CA LYS A 48 6.51 -19.97 12.94
C LYS A 48 7.47 -21.13 12.68
N ASN A 49 7.11 -22.34 13.14
CA ASN A 49 8.01 -23.50 13.07
C ASN A 49 8.31 -23.87 11.61
N GLU A 50 7.27 -23.94 10.78
CA GLU A 50 7.42 -24.28 9.37
C GLU A 50 8.23 -23.24 8.61
N ILE A 51 8.05 -21.95 8.92
CA ILE A 51 8.82 -20.90 8.27
C ILE A 51 10.28 -20.90 8.71
N GLU A 52 10.57 -21.06 10.00
CA GLU A 52 11.97 -21.17 10.46
C GLU A 52 12.67 -22.39 9.87
N ASP A 53 11.95 -23.49 9.63
CA ASP A 53 12.51 -24.67 8.96
C ASP A 53 12.86 -24.39 7.49
N ILE A 54 12.06 -23.56 6.81
CA ILE A 54 12.20 -23.25 5.37
C ILE A 54 13.14 -22.08 5.09
N LEU A 55 13.08 -21.01 5.88
CA LEU A 55 13.83 -19.75 5.69
C LEU A 55 15.00 -19.59 6.67
N GLY A 56 15.13 -20.49 7.65
CA GLY A 56 16.11 -20.36 8.72
C GLY A 56 15.62 -19.46 9.86
N LYS A 57 16.41 -19.39 10.92
CA LYS A 57 16.12 -18.51 12.07
C LYS A 57 16.60 -17.09 11.80
N GLY A 58 15.92 -16.10 12.36
CA GLY A 58 16.24 -14.68 12.16
C GLY A 58 15.76 -14.13 10.81
N TRP A 59 15.04 -14.94 10.03
CA TRP A 59 14.46 -14.51 8.76
C TRP A 59 13.52 -13.31 8.92
N ASN A 60 13.01 -13.03 10.13
CA ASN A 60 12.00 -12.03 10.44
C ASN A 60 12.52 -10.88 11.33
N ASP A 61 13.82 -10.62 11.37
CA ASP A 61 14.39 -9.66 12.31
C ASP A 61 14.18 -8.18 11.94
N GLU A 62 13.58 -7.89 10.77
CA GLU A 62 13.43 -6.52 10.27
C GLU A 62 12.06 -6.27 9.59
N GLY A 63 11.77 -4.99 9.32
CA GLY A 63 10.61 -4.58 8.54
C GLY A 63 9.26 -4.94 9.17
N LEU A 64 8.32 -5.43 8.36
CA LEU A 64 6.96 -5.79 8.79
C LEU A 64 6.92 -7.07 9.64
N PHE A 65 7.97 -7.90 9.60
CA PHE A 65 7.98 -9.23 10.22
C PHE A 65 8.63 -9.26 11.61
N GLU A 66 9.23 -8.13 12.01
CA GLU A 66 9.91 -7.99 13.29
C GLU A 66 8.96 -8.29 14.46
N LYS A 67 9.26 -9.38 15.19
CA LYS A 67 8.44 -9.93 16.29
C LYS A 67 7.03 -10.34 15.86
N LEU A 68 6.84 -10.82 14.63
CA LEU A 68 5.56 -11.30 14.12
C LEU A 68 4.93 -12.35 15.03
N GLU A 69 3.64 -12.18 15.34
CA GLU A 69 2.85 -13.12 16.12
C GLU A 69 1.44 -13.30 15.55
N LEU A 70 0.93 -14.54 15.58
CA LEU A 70 -0.39 -14.88 15.05
C LEU A 70 -1.51 -14.13 15.80
N GLY A 71 -2.35 -13.40 15.08
CA GLY A 71 -3.50 -12.69 15.64
C GLY A 71 -3.18 -11.32 16.22
N ALA A 72 -1.89 -10.98 16.33
CA ALA A 72 -1.42 -9.69 16.81
C ALA A 72 -1.56 -8.59 15.74
N ARG A 73 -1.40 -7.34 16.18
CA ARG A 73 -1.45 -6.14 15.33
C ARG A 73 -0.15 -5.34 15.45
N MET A 74 0.29 -4.77 14.34
CA MET A 74 1.40 -3.82 14.25
C MET A 74 0.87 -2.47 13.78
N ARG A 75 1.38 -1.38 14.34
CA ARG A 75 1.00 -0.02 13.94
C ARG A 75 2.22 0.75 13.49
N TRP A 76 2.14 1.39 12.33
CA TRP A 76 3.07 2.43 11.92
C TRP A 76 2.35 3.78 11.85
N ARG A 77 3.03 4.85 12.26
CA ARG A 77 2.56 6.23 12.13
C ARG A 77 3.61 7.06 11.39
N VAL A 78 3.22 7.70 10.30
CA VAL A 78 4.12 8.58 9.54
C VAL A 78 4.49 9.79 10.40
N ILE A 79 5.79 10.04 10.53
CA ILE A 79 6.34 11.19 11.24
C ILE A 79 6.70 12.28 10.23
N ASP A 80 7.32 11.89 9.12
CA ASP A 80 7.80 12.85 8.11
C ASP A 80 7.98 12.16 6.76
N THR A 81 7.98 12.95 5.71
CA THR A 81 8.23 12.52 4.33
C THR A 81 9.19 13.49 3.65
N TYR A 82 10.27 12.96 3.06
CA TYR A 82 11.26 13.73 2.33
C TYR A 82 11.21 13.37 0.86
N ASP A 83 10.93 14.36 0.02
CA ASP A 83 10.87 14.13 -1.42
C ASP A 83 12.24 14.15 -2.09
N ASP A 84 13.27 14.83 -1.57
CA ASP A 84 14.54 15.01 -2.29
C ASP A 84 15.75 14.46 -1.52
N ALA A 85 15.60 13.28 -0.92
CA ALA A 85 16.74 12.56 -0.35
C ALA A 85 17.73 12.13 -1.45
N LYS A 86 19.00 11.93 -1.09
CA LYS A 86 20.03 11.44 -2.02
C LYS A 86 20.51 10.08 -1.57
N LEU A 87 20.29 9.07 -2.39
CA LEU A 87 20.72 7.69 -2.15
C LEU A 87 21.63 7.23 -3.28
N TYR A 88 22.65 6.43 -2.95
CA TYR A 88 23.55 5.88 -3.95
C TYR A 88 22.84 4.76 -4.74
N SER A 89 22.77 4.89 -6.06
CA SER A 89 22.35 3.80 -6.95
C SER A 89 23.57 3.06 -7.48
N SER A 90 23.59 1.73 -7.34
CA SER A 90 24.65 0.89 -7.90
C SER A 90 24.57 0.78 -9.43
N GLU A 91 23.36 0.89 -9.99
CA GLU A 91 23.12 0.84 -11.43
C GLU A 91 23.69 2.08 -12.13
N SER A 92 23.33 3.26 -11.65
CA SER A 92 23.80 4.53 -12.21
C SER A 92 25.19 4.93 -11.68
N LYS A 93 25.67 4.28 -10.61
CA LYS A 93 26.95 4.53 -9.91
C LYS A 93 27.09 5.95 -9.34
N HIS A 94 25.99 6.65 -9.10
CA HIS A 94 25.98 7.96 -8.46
C HIS A 94 24.77 8.13 -7.54
N ASN A 95 24.71 9.28 -6.86
CA ASN A 95 23.60 9.57 -5.95
C ASN A 95 22.38 10.04 -6.76
N GLU A 96 21.30 9.28 -6.65
CA GLU A 96 20.00 9.58 -7.24
C GLU A 96 19.04 10.17 -6.21
N THR A 97 18.04 10.88 -6.72
CA THR A 97 16.98 11.42 -5.87
C THR A 97 16.02 10.33 -5.42
N ALA A 98 15.66 10.34 -4.14
CA ALA A 98 14.77 9.38 -3.53
C ALA A 98 13.68 10.07 -2.70
N PHE A 99 12.53 9.41 -2.65
CA PHE A 99 11.49 9.61 -1.67
C PHE A 99 11.84 8.83 -0.40
N THR A 100 11.66 9.44 0.76
CA THR A 100 11.93 8.83 2.05
C THR A 100 10.75 9.06 2.99
N ILE A 101 10.35 8.01 3.71
CA ILE A 101 9.26 8.03 4.69
C ILE A 101 9.86 7.66 6.03
N LYS A 102 9.72 8.55 7.01
CA LYS A 102 10.09 8.30 8.40
C LYS A 102 8.84 8.01 9.21
N PHE A 103 8.86 6.94 10.00
CA PHE A 103 7.67 6.50 10.74
C PHE A 103 8.02 5.98 12.13
N ALA A 104 7.09 6.19 13.07
CA ALA A 104 7.11 5.53 14.37
C ALA A 104 6.47 4.15 14.23
N LYS A 105 7.09 3.15 14.87
CA LYS A 105 6.68 1.76 14.79
C LYS A 105 6.31 1.24 16.18
N TRP A 106 5.21 0.50 16.23
CA TRP A 106 4.81 -0.35 17.35
C TRP A 106 4.79 -1.79 16.86
N PHE A 107 5.55 -2.66 17.52
CA PHE A 107 5.66 -4.07 17.17
C PHE A 107 4.34 -4.81 17.37
N TRP A 108 4.30 -6.03 16.84
CA TRP A 108 3.14 -6.90 16.95
C TRP A 108 2.74 -7.10 18.41
N THR A 109 1.50 -6.73 18.73
CA THR A 109 0.93 -6.88 20.06
C THR A 109 -0.54 -7.24 20.01
N TYR A 110 -1.02 -7.94 21.03
CA TYR A 110 -2.45 -8.15 21.26
C TYR A 110 -3.10 -7.01 22.04
N ASN A 111 -2.30 -6.06 22.54
CA ASN A 111 -2.81 -4.98 23.34
C ASN A 111 -3.66 -4.02 22.48
N GLU A 112 -4.88 -3.77 22.93
CA GLU A 112 -5.76 -2.80 22.27
C GLU A 112 -5.31 -1.35 22.48
N LYS A 113 -4.54 -1.09 23.54
CA LYS A 113 -3.99 0.22 23.86
C LYS A 113 -2.54 0.29 23.39
N TRP A 114 -2.32 1.11 22.37
CA TRP A 114 -0.98 1.43 21.91
C TRP A 114 -0.29 2.31 22.96
N GLY A 115 0.75 1.78 23.60
CA GLY A 115 1.60 2.51 24.55
C GLY A 115 2.60 3.41 23.83
N ASP A 116 3.78 3.56 24.43
CA ASP A 116 4.90 4.25 23.79
C ASP A 116 5.36 3.50 22.53
N ARG A 117 5.90 4.24 21.56
CA ARG A 117 6.47 3.66 20.33
C ARG A 117 7.69 2.81 20.65
N ASP A 118 7.86 1.71 19.92
CA ASP A 118 8.99 0.80 20.09
C ASP A 118 10.22 1.29 19.34
N SER A 119 10.06 1.76 18.09
CA SER A 119 11.16 2.29 17.28
C SER A 119 10.72 3.44 16.36
N VAL A 120 11.70 4.05 15.71
CA VAL A 120 11.52 4.99 14.61
C VAL A 120 12.42 4.55 13.49
N ASP A 121 11.80 4.21 12.37
CA ASP A 121 12.48 3.63 11.21
C ASP A 121 12.25 4.55 9.99
N GLU A 122 12.98 4.26 8.92
CA GLU A 122 12.95 5.02 7.69
C GLU A 122 12.95 4.09 6.48
N LEU A 123 12.11 4.37 5.49
CA LEU A 123 12.02 3.63 4.23
C LEU A 123 12.22 4.58 3.07
N SER A 124 12.91 4.12 2.03
CA SER A 124 13.21 4.97 0.86
C SER A 124 12.99 4.26 -0.46
N HIS A 125 12.62 5.04 -1.48
CA HIS A 125 12.41 4.60 -2.86
C HIS A 125 12.97 5.64 -3.83
N PHE A 126 13.67 5.20 -4.88
CA PHE A 126 14.15 6.14 -5.90
C PHE A 126 13.00 6.82 -6.63
N LYS A 127 13.22 8.09 -7.00
CA LYS A 127 12.26 8.84 -7.82
C LYS A 127 12.12 8.24 -9.20
N ASN A 128 13.23 7.92 -9.83
CA ASN A 128 13.23 7.19 -11.07
C ASN A 128 13.13 5.69 -10.73
N PRO A 129 12.05 5.02 -11.13
CA PRO A 129 11.87 3.60 -10.85
C PRO A 129 12.91 2.71 -11.56
N GLU A 130 13.55 3.22 -12.62
CA GLU A 130 14.61 2.52 -13.36
C GLU A 130 15.97 2.55 -12.64
N ASP A 131 16.15 3.32 -11.56
CA ASP A 131 17.40 3.38 -10.80
C ASP A 131 17.41 2.38 -9.62
N TYR A 132 16.46 1.45 -9.62
CA TYR A 132 16.17 0.56 -8.51
C TYR A 132 17.22 -0.55 -8.41
N SER A 133 18.21 -0.34 -7.55
CA SER A 133 19.30 -1.28 -7.31
C SER A 133 18.83 -2.66 -6.86
N GLU A 134 19.44 -3.71 -7.44
CA GLU A 134 19.33 -5.09 -6.96
C GLU A 134 19.82 -5.25 -5.51
N ASP A 135 20.70 -4.40 -4.98
CA ASP A 135 21.12 -4.45 -3.57
C ASP A 135 20.04 -3.93 -2.61
N LEU A 136 19.02 -3.26 -3.14
CA LEU A 136 17.89 -2.73 -2.36
C LEU A 136 16.72 -3.72 -2.27
N ILE A 137 16.93 -5.03 -2.55
CA ILE A 137 15.89 -6.07 -2.42
C ILE A 137 15.09 -5.81 -1.15
N PHE A 138 13.81 -5.47 -1.32
CA PHE A 138 12.99 -4.93 -0.25
C PHE A 138 12.92 -5.84 0.99
N PHE A 139 12.86 -5.22 2.17
CA PHE A 139 13.01 -5.85 3.50
C PHE A 139 11.66 -6.33 4.08
N GLN A 140 11.18 -7.56 4.08
CA GLN A 140 11.61 -8.84 3.51
C GLN A 140 10.58 -9.26 2.45
N PHE A 141 11.04 -9.24 1.21
CA PHE A 141 10.44 -9.75 -0.02
C PHE A 141 9.41 -8.89 -0.76
N ALA A 142 8.87 -7.82 -0.17
CA ALA A 142 8.08 -6.82 -0.90
C ALA A 142 8.04 -5.47 -0.16
N PRO A 143 7.94 -4.33 -0.88
CA PRO A 143 7.88 -3.02 -0.25
C PRO A 143 6.57 -2.81 0.51
N VAL A 144 6.61 -2.08 1.63
CA VAL A 144 5.39 -1.68 2.35
C VAL A 144 4.74 -0.44 1.70
N TRP A 145 5.54 0.46 1.14
CA TRP A 145 5.09 1.64 0.43
C TRP A 145 5.66 1.71 -0.98
N LEU A 146 4.93 2.33 -1.89
CA LEU A 146 5.34 2.57 -3.26
C LEU A 146 4.91 3.96 -3.71
N PRO A 147 5.74 4.67 -4.49
CA PRO A 147 5.38 5.97 -5.05
C PRO A 147 4.16 5.94 -5.97
N LEU A 148 3.47 7.07 -6.01
CA LEU A 148 2.32 7.36 -6.86
C LEU A 148 2.72 8.16 -8.09
N PRO A 149 2.04 8.03 -9.23
CA PRO A 149 0.94 7.10 -9.49
C PRO A 149 1.44 5.65 -9.59
N LEU A 150 0.85 4.78 -8.75
CA LEU A 150 1.34 3.43 -8.50
C LEU A 150 1.46 2.60 -9.77
N GLY A 151 0.44 2.64 -10.63
CA GLY A 151 0.40 1.82 -11.84
C GLY A 151 1.49 2.20 -12.85
N ASP A 152 1.91 3.46 -12.91
CA ASP A 152 2.99 3.89 -13.80
C ASP A 152 4.36 3.61 -13.20
N TYR A 153 4.49 3.78 -11.88
CA TYR A 153 5.72 3.44 -11.15
C TYR A 153 6.02 1.94 -11.27
N LEU A 154 5.03 1.08 -11.00
CA LEU A 154 5.13 -0.38 -11.11
C LEU A 154 5.45 -0.88 -12.51
N LYS A 155 5.05 -0.17 -13.57
CA LYS A 155 5.37 -0.58 -14.96
C LYS A 155 6.82 -0.32 -15.35
N LYS A 156 7.49 0.59 -14.64
CA LYS A 156 8.84 1.05 -14.98
C LYS A 156 9.89 0.60 -13.97
N ILE A 157 9.47 0.11 -12.81
CA ILE A 157 10.41 -0.40 -11.82
C ILE A 157 11.09 -1.65 -12.38
N ASP A 158 12.41 -1.65 -12.36
CA ASP A 158 13.20 -2.83 -12.67
C ASP A 158 13.43 -3.59 -11.37
N LEU A 159 12.85 -4.78 -11.26
CA LEU A 159 12.98 -5.65 -10.09
C LEU A 159 13.79 -6.88 -10.47
N TYR A 160 14.44 -7.49 -9.47
CA TYR A 160 15.18 -8.73 -9.64
C TYR A 160 14.38 -9.83 -10.37
N LYS A 161 15.12 -10.68 -11.09
CA LYS A 161 14.64 -11.81 -11.89
C LYS A 161 14.02 -12.91 -11.02
N GLY A 162 12.83 -12.66 -10.52
CA GLY A 162 12.03 -13.49 -9.61
C GLY A 162 10.70 -12.80 -9.26
N TYR A 163 10.65 -11.49 -9.47
CA TYR A 163 9.46 -10.67 -9.34
C TYR A 163 8.59 -10.67 -10.59
N THR A 164 7.29 -10.55 -10.39
CA THR A 164 6.27 -10.37 -11.42
C THR A 164 5.28 -9.33 -10.94
N ILE A 165 4.97 -8.37 -11.81
CA ILE A 165 4.13 -7.22 -11.48
C ILE A 165 2.81 -7.31 -12.24
N ASP A 166 1.68 -7.14 -11.55
CA ASP A 166 0.38 -6.85 -12.18
C ASP A 166 -0.09 -5.47 -11.73
N ALA A 167 -0.03 -4.49 -12.65
CA ALA A 167 -0.38 -3.10 -12.40
C ALA A 167 -1.79 -2.70 -12.87
N ARG A 168 -2.67 -3.66 -13.22
CA ARG A 168 -3.94 -3.36 -13.91
C ARG A 168 -5.11 -3.04 -12.99
N VAL A 169 -5.61 -4.03 -12.27
CA VAL A 169 -6.87 -3.95 -11.50
C VAL A 169 -6.62 -4.02 -9.99
N LEU A 170 -5.72 -4.92 -9.58
CA LEU A 170 -5.24 -5.03 -8.21
C LEU A 170 -3.72 -4.97 -8.26
N PRO A 171 -3.13 -3.78 -8.11
CA PRO A 171 -1.69 -3.59 -8.11
C PRO A 171 -1.02 -4.58 -7.17
N SER A 172 -0.21 -5.48 -7.72
CA SER A 172 0.43 -6.54 -6.97
C SER A 172 1.82 -6.83 -7.47
N ILE A 173 2.67 -7.19 -6.51
CA ILE A 173 4.01 -7.70 -6.73
C ILE A 173 3.99 -9.15 -6.24
N THR A 174 4.29 -10.07 -7.14
CA THR A 174 4.49 -11.48 -6.82
C THR A 174 5.97 -11.79 -6.89
N CYS A 175 6.51 -12.51 -5.92
CA CYS A 175 7.88 -13.02 -5.97
C CYS A 175 7.85 -14.54 -5.88
N LYS A 176 8.67 -15.20 -6.69
CA LYS A 176 8.96 -16.63 -6.54
C LYS A 176 10.43 -16.79 -6.22
N ILE A 177 10.72 -17.41 -5.09
CA ILE A 177 12.07 -17.70 -4.60
C ILE A 177 12.27 -19.19 -4.72
N GLU A 178 13.22 -19.60 -5.55
CA GLU A 178 13.58 -21.01 -5.72
C GLU A 178 14.47 -21.47 -4.55
N LYS A 179 14.75 -22.78 -4.50
CA LYS A 179 15.60 -23.33 -3.46
C LYS A 179 17.01 -22.76 -3.55
N ASN A 180 17.58 -22.39 -2.41
CA ASN A 180 18.94 -21.85 -2.28
C ASN A 180 19.17 -20.50 -2.99
N ASP A 181 18.08 -19.76 -3.29
CA ASP A 181 18.17 -18.41 -3.89
C ASP A 181 18.54 -17.32 -2.87
N ILE A 182 18.37 -17.57 -1.56
CA ILE A 182 18.72 -16.62 -0.49
C ILE A 182 20.15 -16.87 -0.01
N ASP A 183 20.46 -18.11 0.33
CA ASP A 183 21.81 -18.58 0.66
C ASP A 183 21.98 -20.07 0.28
N ASP A 184 23.18 -20.64 0.50
CA ASP A 184 23.48 -22.02 0.09
C ASP A 184 22.59 -23.09 0.73
N ASP A 185 21.95 -22.79 1.87
CA ASP A 185 21.10 -23.71 2.65
C ASP A 185 19.60 -23.33 2.62
N TYR A 186 19.24 -22.13 2.12
CA TYR A 186 17.90 -21.56 2.18
C TYR A 186 17.47 -20.78 0.93
N PRO A 187 16.18 -20.82 0.57
CA PRO A 187 15.13 -21.57 1.25
C PRO A 187 15.18 -23.07 0.91
N LYS A 188 14.77 -23.92 1.85
CA LYS A 188 14.73 -25.39 1.64
C LYS A 188 13.64 -25.83 0.66
N GLU A 189 12.67 -24.95 0.42
CA GLU A 189 11.54 -25.15 -0.47
C GLU A 189 11.28 -23.89 -1.29
N ILE A 190 10.51 -24.05 -2.38
CA ILE A 190 10.10 -22.92 -3.20
C ILE A 190 9.07 -22.11 -2.43
N ILE A 191 9.29 -20.81 -2.37
CA ILE A 191 8.40 -19.86 -1.73
C ILE A 191 7.76 -18.99 -2.80
N LYS A 192 6.46 -18.75 -2.65
CA LYS A 192 5.72 -17.77 -3.43
C LYS A 192 5.16 -16.70 -2.53
N ILE A 193 5.35 -15.45 -2.93
CA ILE A 193 4.94 -14.28 -2.16
C ILE A 193 4.01 -13.46 -3.02
N VAL A 194 2.92 -12.96 -2.43
CA VAL A 194 1.96 -12.09 -3.10
C VAL A 194 1.73 -10.87 -2.19
N ALA A 195 2.19 -9.72 -2.66
CA ALA A 195 1.98 -8.42 -2.04
C ALA A 195 0.98 -7.60 -2.87
N MET A 196 -0.03 -7.06 -2.22
CA MET A 196 -1.10 -6.29 -2.85
C MET A 196 -1.16 -4.88 -2.28
N TYR A 197 -1.41 -3.89 -3.14
CA TYR A 197 -1.36 -2.47 -2.78
C TYR A 197 -2.69 -1.78 -3.05
N ASN A 198 -3.01 -0.75 -2.27
CA ASN A 198 -4.11 0.17 -2.57
C ASN A 198 -3.69 1.22 -3.61
N ASP A 199 -4.64 2.06 -3.99
CA ASP A 199 -4.45 3.20 -4.91
C ASP A 199 -3.49 4.29 -4.38
N LYS A 200 -3.17 4.25 -3.09
CA LYS A 200 -2.17 5.09 -2.43
C LYS A 200 -0.76 4.47 -2.37
N GLY A 201 -0.56 3.29 -2.95
CA GLY A 201 0.74 2.62 -2.94
C GLY A 201 1.11 1.99 -1.59
N ILE A 202 0.12 1.73 -0.74
CA ILE A 202 0.32 1.14 0.59
C ILE A 202 -0.01 -0.34 0.54
N LEU A 203 0.84 -1.18 1.13
CA LEU A 203 0.64 -2.62 1.24
C LEU A 203 -0.63 -2.93 2.04
N THR A 204 -1.61 -3.51 1.36
CA THR A 204 -2.91 -3.92 1.91
C THR A 204 -2.94 -5.37 2.33
N SER A 205 -2.21 -6.24 1.63
CA SER A 205 -2.13 -7.66 1.96
C SER A 205 -0.77 -8.21 1.56
N TYR A 206 -0.22 -9.04 2.42
CA TYR A 206 1.00 -9.78 2.19
C TYR A 206 0.74 -11.25 2.52
N LYS A 207 1.01 -12.14 1.57
CA LYS A 207 0.83 -13.58 1.74
C LYS A 207 2.07 -14.33 1.28
N LEU A 208 2.50 -15.27 2.12
CA LEU A 208 3.59 -16.19 1.82
C LEU A 208 3.04 -17.60 1.74
N TYR A 209 3.37 -18.28 0.64
CA TYR A 209 2.94 -19.63 0.30
C TYR A 209 4.13 -20.53 0.02
N ILE A 210 3.94 -21.83 0.26
CA ILE A 210 4.78 -22.89 -0.29
C ILE A 210 4.09 -23.58 -1.46
N ASN A 211 4.80 -24.44 -2.17
CA ASN A 211 4.34 -25.12 -3.40
C ASN A 211 2.96 -25.79 -3.30
N ASP A 212 2.58 -26.30 -2.12
CA ASP A 212 1.27 -26.93 -1.90
C ASP A 212 0.13 -25.91 -1.66
N HIS A 213 0.36 -24.63 -1.96
CA HIS A 213 -0.56 -23.51 -1.72
C HIS A 213 -0.95 -23.32 -0.25
N GLN A 214 -0.21 -23.96 0.66
CA GLN A 214 -0.33 -23.74 2.10
C GLN A 214 0.17 -22.33 2.42
N VAL A 215 -0.68 -21.58 3.12
CA VAL A 215 -0.38 -20.22 3.57
C VAL A 215 0.43 -20.31 4.85
N LEU A 216 1.64 -19.75 4.83
CA LEU A 216 2.50 -19.70 6.01
C LEU A 216 2.38 -18.37 6.76
N ILE A 217 2.23 -17.27 6.01
CA ILE A 217 1.95 -15.93 6.53
C ILE A 217 0.78 -15.32 5.76
N ASP A 218 -0.14 -14.72 6.50
CA ASP A 218 -1.16 -13.81 5.97
C ASP A 218 -1.19 -12.57 6.86
N ILE A 219 -0.77 -11.44 6.30
CA ILE A 219 -0.86 -10.13 6.93
C ILE A 219 -1.78 -9.26 6.09
N SER A 220 -2.69 -8.55 6.75
CA SER A 220 -3.60 -7.63 6.07
C SER A 220 -3.67 -6.29 6.81
N LEU A 221 -3.71 -5.20 6.03
CA LEU A 221 -4.02 -3.88 6.55
C LEU A 221 -5.45 -3.87 7.07
N GLU A 222 -5.64 -3.46 8.31
CA GLU A 222 -6.97 -3.20 8.85
C GLU A 222 -7.53 -1.94 8.18
N SER A 223 -8.51 -2.13 7.30
CA SER A 223 -9.27 -1.01 6.77
C SER A 223 -10.22 -0.51 7.86
N PHE A 224 -9.89 0.60 8.50
CA PHE A 224 -10.89 1.34 9.26
C PHE A 224 -11.95 1.83 8.28
N ILE A 225 -13.23 1.68 8.62
CA ILE A 225 -14.31 2.38 7.92
C ILE A 225 -13.99 3.87 8.08
N THR A 226 -13.43 4.47 7.03
CA THR A 226 -12.90 5.82 7.09
C THR A 226 -14.04 6.79 7.37
N ILE A 227 -13.71 7.89 8.05
CA ILE A 227 -14.60 9.03 8.31
C ILE A 227 -15.36 9.46 7.05
N ASN A 228 -14.77 9.29 5.87
CA ASN A 228 -15.40 9.55 4.57
C ASN A 228 -16.70 8.76 4.35
N PHE A 229 -16.76 7.48 4.74
CA PHE A 229 -17.99 6.69 4.62
C PHE A 229 -19.07 7.17 5.60
N LEU A 230 -18.64 7.64 6.77
CA LEU A 230 -19.50 8.21 7.80
C LEU A 230 -20.01 9.62 7.39
N LEU A 231 -19.18 10.42 6.73
CA LEU A 231 -19.59 11.69 6.13
C LEU A 231 -20.53 11.46 4.94
N LEU A 232 -20.26 10.48 4.07
CA LEU A 232 -21.13 10.14 2.94
C LEU A 232 -22.51 9.69 3.43
N SER A 233 -22.56 8.89 4.50
CA SER A 233 -23.82 8.46 5.11
C SER A 233 -24.57 9.63 5.74
N ILE A 234 -23.89 10.56 6.43
CA ILE A 234 -24.49 11.82 6.93
C ILE A 234 -25.05 12.66 5.77
N PHE A 235 -24.28 12.91 4.71
CA PHE A 235 -24.74 13.69 3.55
C PHE A 235 -25.93 13.03 2.86
N SER A 236 -25.91 11.71 2.67
CA SER A 236 -27.03 10.96 2.09
C SER A 236 -28.30 11.09 2.94
N THR A 237 -28.15 11.08 4.26
CA THR A 237 -29.25 11.22 5.22
C THR A 237 -29.86 12.62 5.16
N ILE A 238 -29.02 13.67 5.12
CA ILE A 238 -29.47 15.07 4.98
C ILE A 238 -30.26 15.25 3.68
N ILE A 239 -29.76 14.72 2.56
CA ILE A 239 -30.44 14.78 1.26
C ILE A 239 -31.78 14.05 1.31
N TYR A 240 -31.82 12.84 1.89
CA TYR A 240 -33.04 12.05 2.00
C TYR A 240 -34.13 12.77 2.81
N PHE A 241 -33.78 13.34 3.97
CA PHE A 241 -34.72 14.14 4.75
C PHE A 241 -35.15 15.43 4.03
N GLY A 242 -34.24 16.07 3.30
CA GLY A 242 -34.56 17.23 2.45
C GLY A 242 -35.62 16.90 1.39
N ILE A 243 -35.48 15.75 0.71
CA ILE A 243 -36.45 15.25 -0.28
C ILE A 243 -37.79 14.97 0.39
N LEU A 244 -37.80 14.25 1.52
CA LEU A 244 -39.05 13.95 2.25
C LEU A 244 -39.78 15.22 2.71
N TYR A 245 -39.04 16.21 3.22
CA TYR A 245 -39.62 17.50 3.61
C TYR A 245 -40.23 18.23 2.42
N PHE A 246 -39.56 18.21 1.27
CA PHE A 246 -40.06 18.85 0.05
C PHE A 246 -41.35 18.17 -0.46
N ILE A 247 -41.39 16.83 -0.45
CA ILE A 247 -42.59 16.05 -0.79
C ILE A 247 -43.73 16.36 0.19
N TYR A 248 -43.44 16.35 1.50
CA TYR A 248 -44.44 16.66 2.53
C TYR A 248 -45.04 18.06 2.36
N LYS A 249 -44.19 19.06 2.10
CA LYS A 249 -44.65 20.44 1.85
C LYS A 249 -45.45 20.55 0.55
N GLY A 250 -45.04 19.83 -0.49
CA GLY A 250 -45.75 19.77 -1.77
C GLY A 250 -47.12 19.08 -1.71
N LEU A 251 -47.29 18.09 -0.82
CA LEU A 251 -48.60 17.43 -0.58
C LEU A 251 -49.55 18.26 0.28
N LYS A 252 -49.02 19.25 1.03
CA LYS A 252 -49.81 20.14 1.89
C LYS A 252 -50.24 21.45 1.20
N SER A 253 -49.70 21.71 0.01
CA SER A 253 -50.08 22.83 -0.87
C SER A 253 -51.13 22.38 -1.88
#